data_AF-A0A969VX40-F1
#
_entry.id   AF-A0A969VX40-F1
#
_cell.length_a   1.000
_cell.length_b   1.000
_cell.length_c   1.000
_cell.angle_alpha   90.00
_cell.angle_beta   90.00
_cell.angle_gamma   90.00
#
_symmetry.space_group_name_H-M   'P 1'
#
loop_
_entity.id
_entity.type
_entity.pdbx_description
1 polymer ?
#
loop_
_entity_poly.entity_id
_entity_poly.type
_entity_poly.pdbx_seq_one_letter_code
_entity_poly.pdbx_strand_id
1 'polypeptide(L)'
;MDNFFSWIWIVFLLLLLQPLITERIRAMQRANAIRAIERSQGTRVITMIHRQERRSLLGFPVSRFINLEDAQTIIAAIKETPKDRPIDFIVHTPGGLVLAAMQIARAIEAHPARVRVIVPVYAMSGGTLIALAADEIVLEREHELDLGDGFLRER
;
A
#
# COMPACT_ATOMS: atom_id res chain seq x y z
N MET A 1 -31.47 -42.42 -5.85
CA MET A 1 -31.56 -40.94 -5.73
C MET A 1 -30.27 -40.33 -5.15
N ASP A 2 -29.32 -41.17 -4.74
CA ASP A 2 -28.17 -40.78 -3.91
C ASP A 2 -27.08 -40.06 -4.73
N ASN A 3 -26.86 -40.46 -5.99
CA ASN A 3 -25.86 -39.85 -6.87
C ASN A 3 -26.15 -38.37 -7.18
N PHE A 4 -27.42 -37.96 -7.27
CA PHE A 4 -27.78 -36.57 -7.56
C PHE A 4 -27.41 -35.63 -6.41
N PHE A 5 -27.69 -36.04 -5.16
CA PHE A 5 -27.26 -35.29 -3.98
C PHE A 5 -25.73 -35.25 -3.86
N SER A 6 -25.01 -36.32 -4.22
CA SER A 6 -23.54 -36.32 -4.24
C SER A 6 -22.95 -35.28 -5.20
N TRP A 7 -23.50 -35.13 -6.41
CA TRP A 7 -23.03 -34.10 -7.36
C TRP A 7 -23.27 -32.67 -6.84
N ILE A 8 -24.38 -32.43 -6.15
CA ILE A 8 -24.66 -31.13 -5.51
C ILE A 8 -23.60 -30.80 -4.47
N TRP A 9 -23.23 -31.76 -3.61
CA TRP A 9 -22.18 -31.55 -2.60
C TRP A 9 -20.81 -31.30 -3.22
N ILE A 10 -20.49 -31.94 -4.36
CA ILE A 10 -19.23 -31.71 -5.09
C ILE A 10 -19.20 -30.29 -5.66
N VAL A 11 -20.28 -29.83 -6.30
CA VAL A 11 -20.38 -28.46 -6.83
C VAL A 11 -20.32 -27.44 -5.70
N PHE A 12 -21.01 -27.70 -4.59
CA PHE A 12 -20.96 -26.85 -3.40
C PHE A 12 -19.55 -26.75 -2.81
N LEU A 13 -18.83 -27.87 -2.71
CA LEU A 13 -17.43 -27.90 -2.27
C LEU A 13 -16.52 -27.10 -3.22
N LEU A 14 -16.74 -27.22 -4.54
CA LEU A 14 -16.02 -26.46 -5.56
C LEU A 14 -16.27 -24.95 -5.46
N LEU A 15 -17.53 -24.54 -5.24
CA LEU A 15 -17.91 -23.14 -5.04
C LEU A 15 -17.29 -22.56 -3.77
N LEU A 16 -17.20 -23.35 -2.69
CA LEU A 16 -16.52 -22.94 -1.45
C LEU A 16 -15.01 -22.70 -1.63
N LEU A 17 -14.36 -23.40 -2.58
CA LEU A 17 -12.93 -23.21 -2.87
C LEU A 17 -12.64 -22.00 -3.79
N GLN A 18 -13.60 -21.56 -4.60
CA GLN A 18 -13.45 -20.44 -5.53
C GLN A 18 -12.88 -19.14 -4.91
N PRO A 19 -13.35 -18.64 -3.74
CA PRO A 19 -12.83 -17.39 -3.16
C PRO A 19 -11.34 -17.45 -2.83
N LEU A 20 -10.82 -18.62 -2.44
CA LEU A 20 -9.40 -18.79 -2.12
C LEU A 20 -8.49 -18.67 -3.35
N ILE A 21 -8.94 -19.22 -4.48
CA ILE A 21 -8.18 -19.22 -5.74
C ILE A 21 -8.17 -17.82 -6.36
N THR A 22 -9.33 -17.16 -6.38
CA THR A 22 -9.47 -15.83 -7.02
C THR A 22 -8.61 -14.76 -6.35
N GLU A 23 -8.46 -14.76 -5.03
CA GLU A 23 -7.59 -13.81 -4.31
C GLU A 23 -6.11 -14.01 -4.70
N ARG A 24 -5.67 -15.26 -4.82
CA ARG A 24 -4.28 -15.58 -5.20
C ARG A 24 -3.96 -15.13 -6.62
N ILE A 25 -4.89 -15.36 -7.56
CA ILE A 25 -4.75 -14.92 -8.95
C ILE A 25 -4.65 -13.38 -9.01
N ARG A 26 -5.51 -12.65 -8.29
CA ARG A 26 -5.48 -11.18 -8.24
C ARG A 26 -4.16 -10.65 -7.67
N ALA A 27 -3.65 -11.27 -6.60
CA ALA A 27 -2.36 -10.89 -6.01
C ALA A 27 -1.20 -11.05 -7.02
N MET A 28 -1.18 -12.16 -7.77
CA MET A 28 -0.18 -12.40 -8.81
C MET A 28 -0.29 -11.39 -9.96
N GLN A 29 -1.51 -11.09 -10.42
CA GLN A 29 -1.74 -10.09 -11.46
C GLN A 29 -1.22 -8.72 -11.03
N ARG A 30 -1.49 -8.30 -9.79
CA ARG A 30 -0.96 -7.04 -9.23
C ARG A 30 0.57 -7.04 -9.19
N ALA A 31 1.18 -8.11 -8.66
CA ALA A 31 2.63 -8.22 -8.60
C ALA A 31 3.29 -8.18 -9.99
N ASN A 32 2.65 -8.78 -11.00
CA ASN A 32 3.15 -8.72 -12.38
C ASN A 32 3.02 -7.31 -12.97
N ALA A 33 1.91 -6.62 -12.72
CA ALA A 33 1.74 -5.23 -13.16
C ALA A 33 2.78 -4.31 -12.52
N ILE A 34 3.00 -4.43 -11.21
CA ILE A 34 4.04 -3.67 -10.50
C ILE A 34 5.41 -3.93 -11.11
N ARG A 35 5.78 -5.20 -11.31
CA ARG A 35 7.06 -5.56 -11.93
C ARG A 35 7.22 -5.03 -13.35
N ALA A 36 6.15 -4.95 -14.13
CA ALA A 36 6.19 -4.36 -15.46
C ALA A 36 6.50 -2.85 -15.38
N ILE A 37 5.89 -2.13 -14.44
CA ILE A 37 6.17 -0.71 -14.18
C ILE A 37 7.63 -0.53 -13.74
N GLU A 38 8.08 -1.30 -12.75
CA GLU A 38 9.47 -1.26 -12.24
C GLU A 38 10.52 -1.49 -13.34
N ARG A 39 10.23 -2.36 -14.31
CA ARG A 39 11.11 -2.60 -15.45
C ARG A 39 11.11 -1.44 -16.44
N SER A 40 9.94 -0.85 -16.71
CA SER A 40 9.81 0.25 -17.67
C SER A 40 10.42 1.56 -17.16
N GLN A 41 10.34 1.82 -15.85
CA GLN A 41 10.78 3.07 -15.22
C GLN A 41 12.18 2.97 -14.59
N GLY A 42 12.72 1.76 -14.42
CA GLY A 42 13.99 1.54 -13.73
C GLY A 42 13.92 1.77 -12.21
N THR A 43 12.74 2.03 -11.65
CA THR A 43 12.49 2.32 -10.24
C THR A 43 11.99 1.09 -9.49
N ARG A 44 12.22 1.03 -8.17
CA ARG A 44 11.51 0.09 -7.29
C ARG A 44 10.16 0.71 -6.96
N VAL A 45 9.08 -0.06 -7.08
CA VAL A 45 7.74 0.40 -6.71
C VAL A 45 7.36 -0.25 -5.39
N ILE A 46 7.13 0.59 -4.37
CA ILE A 46 6.64 0.17 -3.07
C ILE A 46 5.24 0.79 -2.90
N THR A 47 4.31 0.07 -2.26
CA THR A 47 2.94 0.55 -2.10
C THR A 47 2.46 0.37 -0.66
N MET A 48 1.89 1.42 -0.07
CA MET A 48 1.17 1.37 1.19
C MET A 48 -0.23 1.94 0.97
N ILE A 49 -1.21 1.06 0.85
CA ILE A 49 -2.60 1.41 0.51
C ILE A 49 -3.53 0.90 1.62
N HIS A 50 -4.02 1.83 2.42
CA HIS A 50 -5.07 1.59 3.40
C HIS A 50 -6.42 1.88 2.78
N ARG A 51 -6.95 0.88 2.05
CA ARG A 51 -8.30 0.98 1.49
C ARG A 51 -9.32 0.88 2.62
N GLN A 52 -10.19 1.88 2.72
CA GLN A 52 -11.44 1.82 3.49
C GLN A 52 -12.41 0.88 2.76
N GLU A 53 -12.15 -0.42 2.78
CA GLU A 53 -13.09 -1.39 2.24
C GLU A 53 -14.25 -1.55 3.19
N ARG A 54 -15.47 -1.68 2.62
CA ARG A 54 -16.55 -2.42 3.27
C ARG A 54 -16.23 -3.93 3.32
N ARG A 55 -15.02 -4.33 3.71
CA ARG A 55 -14.80 -5.70 4.17
C ARG A 55 -15.35 -5.75 5.57
N SER A 56 -16.63 -6.09 5.65
CA SER A 56 -17.30 -6.35 6.91
C SER A 56 -16.84 -7.71 7.41
N LEU A 57 -15.99 -7.75 8.43
CA LEU A 57 -15.91 -8.95 9.26
C LEU A 57 -17.12 -8.88 10.19
N LEU A 58 -18.08 -9.79 10.02
CA LEU A 58 -19.29 -9.85 10.85
C LEU A 58 -20.14 -8.54 10.87
N GLY A 59 -20.16 -7.78 9.77
CA GLY A 59 -20.94 -6.53 9.68
C GLY A 59 -20.23 -5.27 10.17
N PHE A 60 -19.01 -5.36 10.71
CA PHE A 60 -18.26 -4.19 11.20
C PHE A 60 -17.19 -3.73 10.20
N PRO A 61 -17.07 -2.42 9.92
CA PRO A 61 -16.04 -1.89 9.05
C PRO A 61 -14.65 -2.09 9.67
N VAL A 62 -13.72 -2.71 8.93
CA VAL A 62 -12.31 -2.82 9.33
C VAL A 62 -11.52 -1.74 8.61
N SER A 63 -11.27 -0.62 9.28
CA SER A 63 -10.37 0.43 8.79
C SER A 63 -8.91 0.02 9.03
N ARG A 64 -8.05 0.22 8.03
CA ARG A 64 -6.60 0.03 8.16
C ARG A 64 -5.93 1.38 8.37
N PHE A 65 -4.92 1.39 9.24
CA PHE A 65 -4.12 2.56 9.59
C PHE A 65 -2.65 2.15 9.63
N ILE A 66 -1.75 3.12 9.45
CA ILE A 66 -0.31 2.88 9.58
C ILE A 66 -0.02 2.29 10.96
N ASN A 67 0.56 1.11 11.00
CA ASN A 67 0.98 0.44 12.22
C ASN A 67 2.44 -0.03 12.13
N LEU A 68 2.94 -0.69 13.19
CA LEU A 68 4.34 -1.11 13.26
C LEU A 68 4.68 -2.25 12.28
N GLU A 69 3.73 -3.13 11.96
CA GLU A 69 3.92 -4.22 10.98
C GLU A 69 4.05 -3.65 9.56
N ASP A 70 3.26 -2.63 9.22
CA ASP A 70 3.41 -1.90 7.96
C ASP A 70 4.80 -1.27 7.89
N ALA A 71 5.25 -0.60 8.95
CA ALA A 71 6.57 0.01 9.00
C ALA A 71 7.68 -1.02 8.81
N GLN A 72 7.63 -2.17 9.50
CA GLN A 72 8.62 -3.24 9.33
C GLN A 72 8.68 -3.73 7.88
N THR A 73 7.53 -3.97 7.27
CA THR A 73 7.42 -4.46 5.89
C THR A 73 7.97 -3.43 4.89
N ILE A 74 7.61 -2.15 5.04
CA ILE A 74 8.04 -1.08 4.15
C ILE A 74 9.53 -0.78 4.32
N ILE A 75 10.04 -0.72 5.55
CA ILE A 75 11.46 -0.48 5.83
C ILE A 75 12.31 -1.63 5.29
N ALA A 76 11.85 -2.88 5.41
CA ALA A 76 12.53 -4.02 4.80
C ALA A 76 12.59 -3.87 3.27
N ALA A 77 11.48 -3.53 2.61
CA ALA A 77 11.45 -3.33 1.17
C ALA A 77 12.37 -2.17 0.70
N ILE A 78 12.48 -1.09 1.46
CA ILE A 78 13.42 0.02 1.18
C ILE A 78 14.87 -0.49 1.31
N LYS A 79 15.20 -1.18 2.40
CA LYS A 79 16.56 -1.70 2.64
C LYS A 79 17.00 -2.77 1.65
N GLU A 80 16.07 -3.58 1.15
CA GLU A 80 16.30 -4.58 0.10
C GLU A 80 16.48 -3.96 -1.28
N THR A 81 16.10 -2.68 -1.45
CA THR A 81 16.28 -1.97 -2.72
C THR A 81 17.74 -1.58 -2.89
N PRO A 82 18.37 -1.85 -4.05
CA PRO A 82 19.73 -1.42 -4.33
C PRO A 82 19.92 0.08 -4.12
N LYS A 83 21.06 0.47 -3.56
CA LYS A 83 21.37 1.86 -3.17
C LYS A 83 21.33 2.86 -4.34
N ASP A 84 21.61 2.39 -5.54
CA ASP A 84 21.61 3.18 -6.77
C ASP A 84 20.24 3.20 -7.49
N ARG A 85 19.28 2.41 -7.01
CA ARG A 85 17.95 2.29 -7.63
C ARG A 85 16.95 3.27 -7.00
N PRO A 86 16.32 4.16 -7.77
CA PRO A 86 15.29 5.05 -7.26
C PRO A 86 14.04 4.30 -6.77
N ILE A 87 13.29 4.90 -5.86
CA ILE A 87 12.05 4.34 -5.30
C ILE A 87 10.85 5.21 -5.68
N ASP A 88 9.82 4.60 -6.23
CA ASP A 88 8.48 5.15 -6.35
C ASP A 88 7.61 4.57 -5.23
N PHE A 89 7.28 5.39 -4.22
CA PHE A 89 6.48 4.98 -3.09
C PHE A 89 5.05 5.50 -3.20
N ILE A 90 4.11 4.61 -3.48
CA ILE A 90 2.68 4.94 -3.59
C ILE A 90 2.04 4.89 -2.21
N VAL A 91 1.53 6.03 -1.74
CA VAL A 91 0.94 6.18 -0.40
C VAL A 91 -0.53 6.59 -0.51
N HIS A 92 -1.41 5.80 0.09
CA HIS A 92 -2.83 6.12 0.26
C HIS A 92 -3.26 5.72 1.66
N THR A 93 -3.46 6.69 2.56
CA THR A 93 -3.66 6.38 3.98
C THR A 93 -4.37 7.49 4.76
N PRO A 94 -5.28 7.14 5.68
CA PRO A 94 -5.91 8.11 6.58
C PRO A 94 -5.00 8.49 7.77
N GLY A 95 -3.75 8.01 7.77
CA GLY A 95 -2.81 8.19 8.88
C GLY A 95 -2.71 6.93 9.73
N GLY A 96 -2.34 7.11 11.01
CA GLY A 96 -2.13 6.01 11.94
C GLY A 96 -1.08 6.35 12.99
N LEU A 97 -0.36 5.33 13.45
CA LEU A 97 0.65 5.48 14.48
C LEU A 97 1.81 6.36 13.99
N VAL A 98 2.00 7.52 14.63
CA VAL A 98 3.05 8.50 14.29
C VAL A 98 4.44 7.86 14.35
N LEU A 99 4.71 6.99 15.32
CA LEU A 99 5.99 6.29 15.43
C LEU A 99 6.29 5.43 14.20
N ALA A 100 5.30 4.70 13.68
CA ALA A 100 5.48 3.88 12.48
C ALA A 100 5.73 4.77 11.25
N ALA A 101 4.97 5.85 11.10
CA ALA A 101 5.19 6.82 10.02
C ALA A 101 6.58 7.46 10.08
N MET A 102 7.06 7.85 11.27
CA MET A 102 8.41 8.38 11.48
C MET A 102 9.50 7.39 11.07
N GLN A 103 9.33 6.10 11.38
CA GLN A 103 10.33 5.09 11.00
C GLN A 103 10.39 4.89 9.48
N ILE A 104 9.23 4.92 8.80
CA ILE A 104 9.17 4.88 7.34
C ILE A 104 9.82 6.12 6.73
N ALA A 105 9.45 7.32 7.23
CA ALA A 105 10.02 8.59 6.78
C ALA A 105 11.56 8.62 6.89
N ARG A 106 12.11 8.16 8.02
CA ARG A 106 13.57 8.06 8.20
C ARG A 106 14.23 7.05 7.26
N ALA A 107 13.53 5.95 6.94
CA ALA A 107 14.06 4.97 5.99
C ALA A 107 14.06 5.53 4.56
N ILE A 108 13.06 6.34 4.21
CA ILE A 108 13.01 7.08 2.94
C ILE A 108 14.17 8.06 2.86
N GLU A 109 14.32 8.93 3.85
CA GLU A 109 15.39 9.95 3.91
C GLU A 109 16.80 9.32 3.88
N ALA A 110 16.95 8.12 4.45
CA ALA A 110 18.22 7.40 4.46
C ALA A 110 18.55 6.66 3.16
N HIS A 111 17.60 6.52 2.22
CA HIS A 111 17.85 5.83 0.95
C HIS A 111 18.67 6.74 0.02
N PRO A 112 19.84 6.29 -0.48
CA PRO A 112 20.76 7.19 -1.18
C PRO A 112 20.36 7.56 -2.61
N ALA A 113 19.48 6.78 -3.26
CA ALA A 113 18.91 7.14 -4.55
C ALA A 113 17.58 7.88 -4.37
N ARG A 114 17.16 8.61 -5.41
CA ARG A 114 15.94 9.40 -5.41
C ARG A 114 14.71 8.60 -4.98
N VAL A 115 13.95 9.13 -4.02
CA VAL A 115 12.66 8.63 -3.60
C VAL A 115 11.56 9.62 -3.99
N ARG A 116 10.58 9.13 -4.75
CA ARG A 116 9.38 9.87 -5.14
C ARG A 116 8.18 9.27 -4.46
N VAL A 117 7.46 10.06 -3.67
CA VAL A 117 6.18 9.66 -3.09
C VAL A 117 5.05 10.07 -4.02
N ILE A 118 4.17 9.13 -4.32
CA ILE A 118 3.00 9.33 -5.18
C ILE A 118 1.75 9.20 -4.30
N VAL A 119 0.91 10.24 -4.29
CA VAL A 119 -0.35 10.26 -3.55
C VAL A 119 -1.51 10.27 -4.55
N PRO A 120 -2.18 9.13 -4.79
CA PRO A 120 -3.23 9.04 -5.81
C PRO A 120 -4.52 9.77 -5.39
N VAL A 121 -4.87 9.74 -4.10
CA VAL A 121 -6.11 10.36 -3.60
C VAL A 121 -5.85 11.15 -2.33
N TYR A 122 -5.33 10.52 -1.27
CA TYR A 122 -5.03 11.24 -0.04
C TYR A 122 -3.92 10.57 0.77
N ALA A 123 -3.19 11.39 1.50
CA ALA A 123 -2.25 10.99 2.54
C ALA A 123 -2.45 11.95 3.71
N MET A 124 -2.97 11.44 4.82
CA MET A 124 -3.31 12.26 5.99
C MET A 124 -2.36 11.96 7.16
N SER A 125 -2.13 12.95 8.01
CA SER A 125 -1.35 12.82 9.25
C SER A 125 0.02 12.14 9.01
N GLY A 126 0.21 10.90 9.48
CA GLY A 126 1.44 10.12 9.25
C GLY A 126 1.77 9.89 7.77
N GLY A 127 0.77 9.87 6.88
CA GLY A 127 1.00 9.81 5.43
C GLY A 127 1.66 11.09 4.89
N THR A 128 1.27 12.25 5.39
CA THR A 128 1.87 13.56 5.07
C THR A 128 3.33 13.60 5.51
N LEU A 129 3.61 13.13 6.73
CA LEU A 129 4.98 13.05 7.26
C LEU A 129 5.89 12.18 6.37
N ILE A 130 5.38 11.06 5.89
CA ILE A 130 6.10 10.17 4.97
C ILE A 130 6.36 10.88 3.64
N ALA A 131 5.35 11.57 3.08
CA ALA A 131 5.49 12.28 1.82
C ALA A 131 6.54 13.39 1.90
N LEU A 132 6.55 14.15 2.99
CA LEU A 132 7.51 15.24 3.23
C LEU A 132 8.97 14.79 3.39
N ALA A 133 9.21 13.50 3.66
CA ALA A 133 10.57 12.97 3.76
C ALA A 133 11.18 12.58 2.40
N ALA A 134 10.38 12.58 1.33
CA ALA A 134 10.83 12.18 0.00
C ALA A 134 11.47 13.35 -0.76
N ASP A 135 12.28 13.03 -1.77
CA ASP A 135 12.87 14.05 -2.67
C ASP A 135 11.81 14.73 -3.53
N GLU A 136 10.74 14.00 -3.86
CA GLU A 136 9.65 14.50 -4.67
C GLU A 136 8.30 13.95 -4.22
N ILE A 137 7.28 14.79 -4.34
CA ILE A 137 5.90 14.44 -4.09
C ILE A 137 5.11 14.65 -5.38
N VAL A 138 4.52 13.57 -5.91
CA VAL A 138 3.61 13.63 -7.06
C VAL A 138 2.20 13.40 -6.59
N LEU A 139 1.35 14.34 -6.94
CA LEU A 139 -0.03 14.37 -6.50
C LEU A 139 -0.96 14.33 -7.71
N GLU A 140 -1.94 13.43 -7.71
CA GLU A 140 -2.89 13.27 -8.83
C GLU A 140 -4.02 14.32 -8.75
N ARG A 141 -4.51 14.88 -9.86
CA ARG A 141 -5.31 16.14 -9.92
C ARG A 141 -6.46 16.34 -8.90
N GLU A 142 -6.98 15.30 -8.27
CA GLU A 142 -8.12 15.33 -7.33
C GLU A 142 -7.72 15.00 -5.87
N HIS A 143 -6.43 15.13 -5.53
CA HIS A 143 -5.90 14.72 -4.22
C HIS A 143 -6.04 15.75 -3.09
N GLU A 144 -5.96 15.28 -1.84
CA GLU A 144 -5.91 16.10 -0.63
C GLU A 144 -4.72 15.68 0.27
N LEU A 145 -3.83 16.63 0.58
CA LEU A 145 -2.80 16.50 1.61
C LEU A 145 -3.26 17.26 2.85
N ASP A 146 -3.48 16.56 3.95
CA ASP A 146 -3.78 17.19 5.24
C ASP A 146 -2.44 17.60 5.90
N LEU A 147 -2.00 18.82 5.55
CA LEU A 147 -0.94 19.54 6.25
C LEU A 147 -1.63 20.33 7.36
N GLY A 148 -1.70 19.79 8.58
CA GLY A 148 -2.26 20.52 9.72
C GLY A 148 -1.70 21.95 9.80
N ASP A 149 -2.57 22.91 10.16
CA ASP A 149 -2.49 24.38 10.03
C ASP A 149 -1.21 25.13 10.52
N GLY A 150 -0.10 24.45 10.80
CA GLY A 150 1.13 25.06 11.36
C GLY A 150 2.39 24.97 10.51
N PHE A 151 2.40 24.30 9.34
CA PHE A 151 3.68 23.94 8.67
C PHE A 151 3.95 24.62 7.32
N LEU A 152 3.06 25.48 6.83
CA LEU A 152 3.27 26.25 5.59
C LEU A 152 3.56 27.73 5.87
N ARG A 153 4.65 27.99 6.59
CA ARG A 153 5.38 29.26 6.47
C ARG A 153 6.88 28.96 6.45
N GLU A 154 7.44 29.08 5.25
CA GLU A 154 8.88 29.06 4.93
C GLU A 154 9.56 27.68 5.02
N ARG A 155 9.71 27.01 3.87
CA ARG A 155 10.96 26.96 3.09
C ARG A 155 10.68 26.51 1.66
#